data_AF-A0A7C7GYU8-F1
#
_entry.id   AF-A0A7C7GYU8-F1
#
_cell.length_a   1.000
_cell.length_b   1.000
_cell.length_c   1.000
_cell.angle_alpha   90.00
_cell.angle_beta   90.00
_cell.angle_gamma   90.00
#
_symmetry.space_group_name_H-M   'P 1'
#
loop_
_entity.id
_entity.type
_entity.pdbx_description
1 polymer ?
#
loop_
_entity_poly.entity_id
_entity_poly.type
_entity_poly.pdbx_seq_one_letter_code
_entity_poly.pdbx_strand_id
1 'polypeptide(L)' 'MLSVFRDFLENVATAWEKVTNEQKNRLARHMFDVVWTSNNKVVAVRPRAELGPFFQVSEHCQEKSLSGDPDRI' A
#
# COMPACT_ATOMS: atom_id res chain seq x y z
N MET A 1 -11.97 2.29 -18.61
CA MET A 1 -11.89 3.12 -17.38
C MET A 1 -10.93 2.55 -16.34
N LEU A 2 -10.91 1.23 -16.07
CA LEU A 2 -9.94 0.61 -15.13
C LEU A 2 -8.47 0.56 -15.63
N SER A 3 -8.23 0.61 -16.95
CA SER A 3 -6.87 0.56 -17.52
C SER A 3 -6.02 1.79 -17.17
N VAL A 4 -6.55 3.00 -17.40
CA VAL A 4 -5.85 4.26 -17.10
C VAL A 4 -5.48 4.37 -15.61
N PHE A 5 -6.34 3.85 -14.73
CA PHE A 5 -6.08 3.85 -13.29
C PHE A 5 -5.02 2.82 -12.88
N ARG A 6 -5.01 1.64 -13.52
CA ARG A 6 -3.90 0.67 -13.38
C ARG A 6 -2.58 1.27 -13.82
N ASP A 7 -2.54 1.90 -14.99
CA ASP A 7 -1.34 2.52 -15.53
C ASP A 7 -0.86 3.67 -14.61
N PHE A 8 -1.79 4.43 -14.03
CA PHE A 8 -1.48 5.42 -12.99
C PHE A 8 -0.84 4.77 -11.76
N LEU A 9 -1.42 3.69 -11.24
CA LEU A 9 -0.87 2.97 -10.07
C LEU A 9 0.49 2.32 -10.36
N GLU A 10 0.71 1.79 -11.56
CA GLU A 10 1.99 1.23 -11.99
C GLU A 10 3.09 2.30 -12.10
N ASN A 11 2.72 3.47 -12.63
CA ASN A 11 3.58 4.64 -12.60
C ASN A 11 3.85 5.13 -11.17
N VAL A 12 2.86 5.07 -10.29
CA VAL A 12 3.03 5.40 -8.87
C VAL A 12 4.00 4.44 -8.19
N ALA A 13 3.89 3.12 -8.41
CA ALA A 13 4.83 2.14 -7.87
C ALA A 13 6.26 2.38 -8.37
N THR A 14 6.41 2.68 -9.67
CA THR A 14 7.71 2.99 -10.26
C THR A 14 8.28 4.31 -9.74
N ALA A 15 7.44 5.33 -9.57
CA ALA A 15 7.84 6.61 -9.00
C ALA A 15 8.20 6.46 -7.52
N TRP A 16 7.50 5.60 -6.78
CA TRP A 16 7.76 5.32 -5.37
C TRP A 16 9.21 4.93 -5.11
N GLU A 17 9.82 4.10 -5.96
CA GLU A 17 11.23 3.71 -5.81
C GLU A 17 12.22 4.88 -6.01
N LYS A 18 11.82 5.91 -6.75
CA LYS A 18 12.70 7.03 -7.15
C LYS A 18 12.51 8.30 -6.33
N VAL A 19 11.45 8.39 -5.52
CA VAL A 19 11.10 9.60 -4.76
C VAL A 19 11.60 9.57 -3.31
N THR A 20 11.81 10.76 -2.72
CA THR A 20 12.28 10.92 -1.34
C THR A 20 11.22 10.48 -0.32
N ASN A 21 11.63 10.25 0.93
CA ASN A 21 10.71 9.90 2.01
C ASN A 21 9.61 10.97 2.22
N GLU A 22 9.92 12.26 2.03
CA GLU A 22 8.92 13.33 2.13
C GLU A 22 7.88 13.27 1.02
N GLN A 23 8.31 12.96 -0.21
CA GLN A 23 7.43 12.79 -1.36
C GLN A 23 6.54 11.55 -1.19
N LYS A 24 7.11 10.43 -0.69
CA LYS A 24 6.36 9.23 -0.31
C LYS A 24 5.29 9.56 0.74
N ASN A 25 5.65 10.28 1.79
CA ASN A 25 4.73 10.69 2.84
C ASN A 25 3.61 11.60 2.33
N ARG A 26 3.92 12.53 1.41
CA ARG A 26 2.92 13.38 0.76
C ARG A 26 1.93 12.55 -0.05
N LEU A 27 2.42 11.62 -0.85
CA LEU A 27 1.58 10.74 -1.66
C LEU A 27 0.72 9.81 -0.79
N ALA A 28 1.28 9.22 0.27
CA ALA A 28 0.55 8.37 1.22
C ALA A 28 -0.67 9.09 1.81
N ARG A 29 -0.54 10.38 2.16
CA ARG A 29 -1.66 11.21 2.68
C ARG A 29 -2.78 11.44 1.66
N HIS A 30 -2.48 11.34 0.37
CA HIS A 30 -3.50 11.43 -0.68
C HIS A 30 -4.22 10.08 -0.90
N MET A 31 -3.61 8.96 -0.52
CA MET A 31 -4.17 7.63 -0.74
C MET A 31 -4.86 7.05 0.50
N PHE A 32 -4.36 7.36 1.69
CA PHE A 32 -4.82 6.79 2.95
C PHE A 32 -5.41 7.86 3.84
N ASP A 33 -6.60 7.59 4.38
CA ASP A 33 -7.23 8.45 5.39
C ASP A 33 -6.62 8.22 6.77
N VAL A 34 -6.19 6.98 7.05
CA VAL A 34 -5.57 6.62 8.33
C VAL A 34 -4.34 5.76 8.09
N VAL A 35 -3.27 6.06 8.80
CA VAL A 35 -2.04 5.25 8.86
C VAL A 35 -1.76 4.98 10.32
N TRP A 36 -1.78 3.71 10.72
CA TRP A 36 -1.43 3.29 12.07
C TRP A 36 0.05 2.94 12.14
N THR A 37 0.76 3.53 13.10
CA THR A 37 2.17 3.26 13.34
C THR A 37 2.39 2.70 14.75
N SER A 38 3.31 1.75 14.88
CA SER A 38 3.79 1.21 16.15
C SER A 38 5.29 1.01 16.06
N ASN A 39 6.04 1.43 17.09
CA ASN A 39 7.51 1.35 17.11
C ASN A 39 8.17 1.91 15.83
N ASN A 40 7.67 3.05 15.36
CA ASN A 40 8.14 3.71 14.13
C ASN A 40 7.97 2.86 12.83
N LYS A 41 7.09 1.86 12.85
CA LYS A 41 6.72 1.04 11.69
C LYS A 41 5.24 1.19 11.39
N VAL A 42 4.88 1.22 10.11
CA VAL A 42 3.47 1.17 9.68
C VAL A 42 2.96 -0.25 9.90
N VAL A 43 1.89 -0.40 10.68
CA VAL A 43 1.28 -1.70 11.01
C VAL A 43 -0.06 -1.92 10.31
N ALA A 44 -0.75 -0.85 9.95
CA ALA A 44 -1.98 -0.91 9.17
C ALA A 44 -2.24 0.41 8.45
N VAL A 45 -3.02 0.37 7.38
CA VAL A 45 -3.49 1.55 6.64
C VAL A 45 -4.97 1.43 6.33
N ARG A 46 -5.68 2.56 6.33
CA ARG A 46 -7.04 2.68 5.82
C ARG A 46 -7.01 3.50 4.53
N PRO A 47 -7.25 2.88 3.36
CA PRO A 47 -7.36 3.62 2.11
C PRO A 47 -8.61 4.50 2.12
N ARG A 48 -8.57 5.57 1.32
CA ARG A 48 -9.75 6.39 1.03
C ARG A 48 -10.87 5.52 0.47
N ALA A 49 -12.11 5.88 0.78
CA ALA A 49 -13.29 5.11 0.34
C ALA A 49 -13.32 4.90 -1.19
N GLU A 50 -12.92 5.93 -1.96
CA GLU A 50 -12.79 5.88 -3.42
C GLU A 50 -11.76 4.86 -3.93
N LEU A 51 -10.76 4.56 -3.10
CA LEU A 51 -9.70 3.59 -3.40
C LEU A 51 -10.01 2.19 -2.82
N GLY A 52 -11.02 2.06 -1.97
CA GLY A 52 -11.39 0.81 -1.29
C GLY A 52 -11.38 -0.44 -2.19
N PRO A 53 -11.98 -0.42 -3.40
CA PRO A 53 -11.99 -1.56 -4.30
C PRO A 53 -10.60 -2.07 -4.75
N PHE A 54 -9.57 -1.21 -4.73
CA PHE A 54 -8.21 -1.59 -5.15
C PHE A 54 -7.38 -2.22 -4.03
N PHE A 55 -7.81 -2.01 -2.79
CA PHE A 55 -7.15 -2.56 -1.60
C PHE A 55 -7.91 -3.77 -1.02
N GLN A 56 -9.00 -4.18 -1.66
CA GLN A 56 -9.64 -5.46 -1.37
C GLN A 56 -8.72 -6.58 -1.85
N VAL A 57 -8.07 -7.23 -0.89
CA VAL A 57 -7.26 -8.42 -1.13
C VAL A 57 -8.20 -9.53 -1.57
N SER A 58 -8.08 -9.98 -2.82
CA SER A 58 -8.75 -11.20 -3.26
C SER A 58 -8.18 -12.39 -2.48
N GLU A 59 -8.98 -13.43 -2.25
CA GLU A 59 -8.55 -14.64 -1.51
C GLU A 59 -7.21 -15.20 -2.02
N HIS A 60 -6.93 -15.06 -3.32
CA HIS A 60 -5.68 -15.48 -3.97
C HIS A 60 -4.42 -14.72 -3.54
N CYS A 61 -4.54 -13.49 -3.04
CA CYS A 61 -3.39 -12.70 -2.59
C CYS A 61 -2.97 -13.00 -1.14
N GLN A 62 -3.78 -13.72 -0.36
CA GLN A 62 -3.52 -13.99 1.06
C GLN A 62 -2.40 -15.04 1.29
N GLU A 63 -2.16 -15.94 0.33
CA GLU A 63 -1.23 -17.07 0.52
C GLU A 63 0.24 -16.66 0.65
N LYS A 64 0.66 -15.51 0.10
CA LYS A 64 2.08 -15.12 0.11
C LYS A 64 2.54 -14.36 1.35
N SER A 65 1.64 -13.78 2.16
CA SER A 65 2.03 -12.94 3.30
C SER A 65 1.85 -13.61 4.67
N LEU A 66 1.12 -14.73 4.75
CA LEU A 66 0.90 -15.47 6.00
C LEU A 66 1.88 -16.62 6.23
N SER A 67 2.70 -16.97 5.23
CA SER A 67 3.93 -17.76 5.42
C SER A 67 5.02 -16.87 6.05
N GLY A 68 4.72 -16.30 7.21
CA GLY A 68 5.77 -15.83 8.10
C GLY A 68 6.66 -17.02 8.41
N ASP A 69 7.94 -16.88 8.08
CA ASP A 69 8.98 -17.84 8.45
C ASP A 69 8.91 -18.09 9.97
N PRO A 70 8.51 -19.30 10.41
CA PRO A 70 8.31 -19.58 11.83
C PRO A 70 9.62 -19.65 12.63
N ASP A 71 10.79 -19.64 11.95
CA ASP A 71 12.09 -19.88 12.58
C ASP A 71 12.92 -18.61 12.86
N ARG A 72 12.28 -17.43 12.90
CA ARG A 72 12.96 -16.18 13.24
C ARG A 72 12.69 -15.73 14.69
N ILE A 73 13.15 -16.54 15.65
CA ILE A 73 13.42 -16.14 17.06
C ILE A 73 14.82 -16.61 17.43
#